data_AF-A0AA50DX17-F1
#
_entry.id   AF-A0AA50DX17-F1
#
_cell.length_a   1.000
_cell.length_b   1.000
_cell.length_c   1.000
_cell.angle_alpha   90.00
_cell.angle_beta   90.00
_cell.angle_gamma   90.00
#
_symmetry.space_group_name_H-M   'P 1'
#
loop_
_entity.id
_entity.type
_entity.pdbx_description
1 polymer ?
#
loop_
_entity_poly.entity_id
_entity_poly.type
_entity_poly.pdbx_seq_one_letter_code
_entity_poly.pdbx_strand_id
1 'polypeptide(L)' 'MTNSPLAIDPAVIGPSRVSPWLIKLIYPLGTRFLHWYFGPIAIHGQEHLPRSGLIILAPTHRSRWDAILLSLAAGRG' A
#
# COMPACT_ATOMS: atom_id res chain seq x y z
N MET A 1 -22.47 17.07 27.65
CA MET A 1 -21.00 16.91 27.76
C MET A 1 -20.62 15.65 26.99
N THR A 2 -20.22 15.78 25.72
CA THR A 2 -19.84 14.65 24.86
C THR A 2 -18.38 14.88 24.47
N ASN A 3 -17.45 14.18 25.12
CA ASN A 3 -16.06 14.18 24.71
C ASN A 3 -15.94 13.20 23.55
N SER A 4 -16.04 13.68 22.31
CA SER A 4 -15.72 12.87 21.11
C SER A 4 -14.20 12.72 21.04
N PRO A 5 -13.60 11.53 21.27
CA PRO A 5 -12.16 11.38 21.45
C PRO A 5 -11.40 11.22 20.11
N LEU A 6 -11.92 11.72 19.00
CA LEU A 6 -11.36 11.50 17.65
C LEU A 6 -10.94 12.79 16.91
N ALA A 7 -11.00 13.95 17.56
CA ALA A 7 -10.43 15.17 16.99
C ALA A 7 -8.90 15.13 17.15
N ILE A 8 -8.20 14.48 16.20
CA ILE A 8 -6.74 14.56 16.14
C ILE A 8 -6.39 16.01 15.80
N ASP A 9 -5.64 16.66 16.69
CA ASP A 9 -5.17 18.03 16.48
C ASP A 9 -4.34 18.09 15.17
N PRO A 10 -4.76 18.86 14.16
CA PRO A 10 -4.01 18.98 12.91
C PRO A 10 -2.61 19.56 13.12
N ALA A 11 -2.33 20.25 14.24
CA ALA A 11 -1.00 20.72 14.61
C ALA A 11 -0.06 19.57 15.04
N VAL A 12 -0.60 18.41 15.45
CA VAL A 12 0.18 17.21 15.80
C VAL A 12 0.53 16.38 14.55
N ILE A 13 -0.26 16.47 13.48
CA ILE A 13 -0.02 15.74 12.23
C ILE A 13 0.95 16.54 11.35
N GLY A 14 2.26 16.36 11.55
CA GLY A 14 3.26 16.83 10.60
C GLY A 14 3.09 16.18 9.22
N PRO A 15 3.51 16.84 8.12
CA PRO A 15 3.37 16.27 6.78
C PRO A 15 4.23 15.01 6.65
N SER A 16 3.59 13.84 6.55
CA SER A 16 4.27 12.60 6.20
C SER A 16 4.71 12.67 4.75
N ARG A 17 6.02 12.82 4.52
CA ARG A 17 6.62 12.89 3.19
C ARG A 17 7.48 11.66 2.97
N VAL A 18 7.19 10.92 1.92
CA VAL A 18 8.08 9.85 1.46
C VAL A 18 8.99 10.41 0.37
N SER A 19 10.29 10.13 0.45
CA SER A 19 11.25 10.57 -0.56
C SER A 19 10.91 9.97 -1.93
N PRO A 20 10.64 10.79 -2.96
CA PRO A 20 10.23 10.28 -4.28
C PRO A 20 11.31 9.42 -4.95
N TRP A 21 12.59 9.78 -4.76
CA TRP A 21 13.71 9.00 -5.31
C TRP A 21 13.83 7.65 -4.60
N LEU A 22 13.66 7.64 -3.28
CA LEU A 22 13.74 6.42 -2.49
C LEU A 22 12.62 5.44 -2.87
N ILE A 23 11.40 5.92 -3.11
CA ILE A 23 10.30 5.09 -3.63
C ILE A 23 10.69 4.44 -4.96
N LYS A 24 11.23 5.22 -5.90
CA LYS A 24 11.63 4.70 -7.22
C LYS A 24 12.69 3.59 -7.13
N LEU A 25 13.52 3.61 -6.09
CA LEU A 25 14.52 2.57 -5.82
C LEU A 25 13.93 1.37 -5.05
N ILE A 26 13.17 1.63 -3.98
CA ILE A 26 12.66 0.59 -3.08
C ILE A 26 11.63 -0.30 -3.77
N TYR A 27 10.73 0.26 -4.58
CA TYR A 27 9.67 -0.51 -5.23
C TYR A 27 10.19 -1.67 -6.11
N PRO A 28 11.09 -1.45 -7.08
CA PRO A 28 11.61 -2.55 -7.90
C PRO A 28 12.44 -3.56 -7.07
N LEU A 29 13.19 -3.08 -6.07
CA LEU A 29 13.95 -3.95 -5.17
C LEU A 29 13.03 -4.83 -4.32
N GLY A 30 11.99 -4.24 -3.74
CA GLY A 30 10.98 -4.93 -2.95
C GLY A 30 10.24 -5.97 -3.78
N THR A 31 9.79 -5.62 -4.98
CA THR A 31 9.15 -6.59 -5.90
C THR A 31 10.09 -7.74 -6.25
N ARG A 32 11.36 -7.47 -6.56
CA ARG A 32 12.34 -8.54 -6.83
C ARG A 32 12.54 -9.45 -5.62
N PHE A 33 12.64 -8.84 -4.44
CA PHE A 33 12.78 -9.57 -3.18
C PHE A 33 11.58 -10.46 -2.88
N LEU A 34 10.35 -10.00 -3.15
CA LEU A 34 9.14 -10.81 -2.97
C LEU A 34 9.16 -12.07 -3.83
N HIS A 35 9.52 -11.96 -5.11
CA HIS A 35 9.60 -13.12 -6.00
C HIS A 35 10.72 -14.08 -5.59
N TRP A 36 11.81 -13.57 -5.02
CA TRP A 36 12.88 -14.42 -4.49
C TRP A 36 12.47 -15.13 -3.19
N TYR A 37 11.78 -14.43 -2.28
CA TYR A 37 11.39 -14.96 -0.97
C TYR A 37 10.19 -15.91 -1.03
N PHE A 38 9.16 -15.56 -1.81
CA PHE A 38 7.91 -16.34 -1.92
C PHE A 38 7.88 -17.27 -3.15
N GLY A 39 8.83 -17.11 -4.08
CA GLY A 39 8.79 -17.79 -5.37
C GLY A 39 7.85 -17.12 -6.37
N PRO A 40 7.34 -17.86 -7.37
CA PRO A 40 6.40 -17.33 -8.36
C PRO A 40 5.12 -16.81 -7.70
N ILE A 41 4.80 -15.53 -7.94
CA ILE A 41 3.58 -14.88 -7.42
C ILE A 41 2.56 -14.85 -8.55
N ALA A 42 1.44 -15.54 -8.36
CA ALA A 42 0.29 -15.47 -9.26
C ALA A 42 -0.74 -14.48 -8.71
N ILE A 43 -1.15 -13.51 -9.52
CA ILE A 43 -2.18 -12.52 -9.17
C ILE A 43 -3.39 -12.81 -10.04
N HIS A 44 -4.55 -12.95 -9.39
CA HIS A 44 -5.82 -13.24 -10.05
C HIS A 44 -6.83 -12.13 -9.73
N GLY A 45 -7.81 -11.92 -10.61
CA GLY A 45 -8.91 -11.00 -10.35
C GLY A 45 -8.58 -9.51 -10.51
N GLN A 46 -7.45 -9.16 -11.13
CA GLN A 46 -7.09 -7.76 -11.37
C GLN A 46 -8.09 -7.04 -12.28
N GLU A 47 -8.80 -7.78 -13.13
CA GLU A 47 -9.89 -7.29 -13.97
C GLU A 47 -11.07 -6.72 -13.19
N HIS A 48 -11.24 -7.11 -11.91
CA HIS A 48 -12.27 -6.58 -11.03
C HIS A 48 -11.88 -5.24 -10.39
N LEU A 49 -10.62 -4.80 -10.53
CA LEU A 49 -10.19 -3.51 -10.01
C LEU A 49 -10.84 -2.38 -10.82
N PRO A 50 -11.56 -1.45 -10.17
CA PRO A 50 -12.08 -0.27 -10.84
C PRO A 50 -10.94 0.52 -11.50
N ARG A 51 -11.09 0.80 -12.80
CA ARG A 51 -10.13 1.59 -13.59
C ARG A 51 -10.24 3.10 -13.33
N SER A 52 -11.37 3.54 -12.79
CA SER A 52 -11.68 4.93 -12.49
C SER A 52 -12.28 5.07 -11.10
N GLY A 53 -12.08 6.23 -10.48
CA GLY A 53 -12.58 6.53 -9.13
C GLY A 53 -11.66 6.06 -8.01
N LEU A 54 -12.01 6.46 -6.78
CA LEU A 54 -11.31 6.05 -5.57
C LEU A 54 -11.77 4.64 -5.18
N ILE A 55 -10.82 3.83 -4.71
CA ILE A 55 -11.08 2.49 -4.20
C ILE A 55 -10.43 2.35 -2.83
N ILE A 56 -11.10 1.63 -1.94
CA ILE A 56 -10.52 1.22 -0.66
C ILE A 56 -10.22 -0.27 -0.77
N LEU A 57 -8.94 -0.61 -0.62
CA LEU A 57 -8.49 -1.99 -0.54
C LEU A 57 -8.45 -2.37 0.94
N ALA A 58 -9.13 -3.46 1.30
CA ALA A 58 -9.18 -3.98 2.66
C ALA A 58 -8.51 -5.37 2.72
N PRO A 59 -7.16 -5.44 2.60
CA PRO A 59 -6.46 -6.71 2.63
C PRO A 59 -6.59 -7.38 4.00
N THR A 60 -6.73 -8.70 4.01
CA THR A 60 -6.56 -9.49 5.22
C THR A 60 -5.09 -9.43 5.61
N HIS A 61 -4.72 -8.66 6.63
CA HIS A 61 -3.32 -8.41 7.01
C HIS A 61 -2.63 -9.71 7.48
N ARG A 62 -1.90 -10.36 6.58
CA ARG A 62 -1.25 -11.67 6.78
C ARG A 62 0.25 -11.56 6.88
N SER A 63 0.86 -10.51 6.35
CA SER A 63 2.31 -10.35 6.36
C SER A 63 2.73 -8.89 6.44
N ARG A 64 3.96 -8.66 6.89
CA ARG A 64 4.59 -7.33 6.82
C ARG A 64 4.81 -6.86 5.38
N TRP A 65 4.78 -7.78 4.43
CA TRP A 65 4.99 -7.54 3.01
C TRP A 65 3.72 -7.11 2.27
N ASP A 66 2.57 -7.09 2.96
CA ASP A 66 1.27 -6.82 2.34
C ASP A 66 1.23 -5.46 1.64
N ALA A 67 1.93 -4.44 2.15
CA ALA A 67 2.02 -3.15 1.48
C ALA A 67 2.71 -3.23 0.10
N ILE A 68 3.76 -4.05 -0.04
CA ILE A 68 4.47 -4.22 -1.31
C ILE A 68 3.68 -5.15 -2.24
N LEU A 69 3.11 -6.23 -1.70
CA LEU A 69 2.22 -7.14 -2.44
C LEU A 69 0.98 -6.42 -2.97
N LEU A 70 0.39 -5.53 -2.17
CA LEU A 70 -0.77 -4.74 -2.57
C LEU A 70 -0.43 -3.80 -3.72
N SER A 71 0.72 -3.13 -3.65
CA SER A 71 1.21 -2.31 -4.76
C SER A 71 1.57 -3.13 -6.00
N LEU A 72 2.03 -4.37 -5.85
CA LEU A 72 2.27 -5.26 -6.98
C LEU A 72 0.95 -5.71 -7.63
N ALA A 73 -0.07 -6.00 -6.83
CA ALA A 73 -1.36 -6.53 -7.29
C ALA A 73 -2.32 -5.47 -7.82
N ALA A 74 -2.37 -4.29 -7.18
CA ALA A 74 -3.32 -3.23 -7.49
C ALA A 74 -2.66 -1.90 -7.86
N GLY A 75 -1.32 -1.84 -7.89
CA GLY A 75 -0.60 -0.66 -8.34
C GLY A 75 -0.90 -0.37 -9.81
N ARG A 76 -1.14 0.90 -10.09
CA ARG A 76 -1.25 1.42 -11.45
C ARG A 76 0.14 1.92 -11.81
N GLY A 77 0.78 1.26 -12.78
CA GLY A 77 2.09 1.66 -13.33
C GLY A 77 2.05 3.03 -13.98
#